data_AF-A0A4V6M2Z0-F1
#
_entry.id   AF-A0A4V6M2Z0-F1
#
_cell.length_a   1.000
_cell.length_b   1.000
_cell.length_c   1.000
_cell.angle_alpha   90.00
_cell.angle_beta   90.00
_cell.angle_gamma   90.00
#
_symmetry.space_group_name_H-M   'P 1'
#
loop_
_entity.id
_entity.type
_entity.pdbx_description
1 polymer ?
#
loop_
_entity_poly.entity_id
_entity_poly.type
_entity_poly.pdbx_seq_one_letter_code
_entity_poly.pdbx_strand_id
1 'polypeptide(L)'
;MAVVFVLLVLSADPKPIDLGALSLERARVLDGKAVTVSLLVQKPPYTLLGRTMVGTADRDDGAERGAVLLGRRPDVREGERVTVRGRLRLLRHAPDTVNGAAVPSWWEVRVEESRDR
;
A
#
# COMPACT_ATOMS: atom_id res chain seq x y z
N MET A 1 -35.02 26.14 -28.66
CA MET A 1 -34.12 24.97 -28.86
C MET A 1 -33.17 24.90 -27.68
N ALA A 2 -33.21 23.83 -26.89
CA ALA A 2 -32.33 23.67 -25.73
C ALA A 2 -31.08 22.88 -26.18
N VAL A 3 -29.91 23.49 -26.02
CA VAL A 3 -28.61 22.83 -26.25
C VAL A 3 -28.31 21.99 -25.01
N VAL A 4 -28.36 20.67 -25.15
CA VAL A 4 -27.95 19.73 -24.10
C VAL A 4 -26.43 19.63 -24.14
N PHE A 5 -25.77 20.22 -23.14
CA PHE A 5 -24.35 19.98 -22.88
C PHE A 5 -24.20 18.63 -22.19
N VAL A 6 -23.83 17.60 -22.95
CA VAL A 6 -23.39 16.32 -22.38
C VAL A 6 -21.95 16.50 -21.90
N LEU A 7 -21.76 16.65 -20.59
CA LEU A 7 -20.44 16.59 -19.96
C LEU A 7 -19.98 15.13 -19.93
N LEU A 8 -19.27 14.70 -20.97
CA LEU A 8 -18.51 13.45 -20.97
C LEU A 8 -17.31 13.62 -20.04
N VAL A 9 -17.51 13.28 -18.75
CA VAL A 9 -16.40 13.12 -17.81
C VAL A 9 -15.63 11.87 -18.25
N LEU A 10 -14.55 12.05 -19.02
CA LEU A 10 -13.55 11.02 -19.24
C LEU A 10 -13.00 10.63 -17.85
N SER A 11 -13.46 9.49 -17.34
CA SER A 11 -12.86 8.84 -16.18
C SER A 11 -11.52 8.26 -16.64
N ALA A 12 -10.50 9.12 -16.70
CA ALA A 12 -9.12 8.64 -16.78
C ALA A 12 -8.85 7.94 -15.44
N ASP A 13 -8.72 6.62 -15.46
CA ASP A 13 -8.32 5.86 -14.28
C ASP A 13 -7.02 6.50 -13.75
N PRO A 14 -7.02 7.05 -12.51
CA PRO A 14 -5.82 7.67 -11.98
C PRO A 14 -4.72 6.61 -11.95
N LYS A 15 -3.61 6.91 -12.63
CA LYS A 15 -2.45 6.02 -12.71
C LYS A 15 -2.10 5.52 -11.29
N PRO A 16 -1.91 4.20 -11.08
CA PRO A 16 -1.56 3.68 -9.78
C PRO A 16 -0.34 4.38 -9.20
N ILE A 17 -0.41 4.76 -7.93
CA ILE A 17 0.69 5.37 -7.21
C ILE A 17 1.78 4.31 -7.00
N ASP A 18 3.03 4.61 -7.31
CA ASP A 18 4.14 3.73 -6.93
C ASP A 18 4.32 3.75 -5.42
N LEU A 19 3.93 2.66 -4.74
CA LEU A 19 4.02 2.56 -3.29
C LEU A 19 5.47 2.59 -2.81
N GLY A 20 6.39 1.97 -3.56
CA GLY A 20 7.81 1.93 -3.21
C GLY A 20 8.47 3.31 -3.32
N ALA A 21 7.96 4.18 -4.19
CA ALA A 21 8.44 5.56 -4.31
C ALA A 21 7.70 6.56 -3.41
N LEU A 22 6.67 6.14 -2.67
CA LEU A 22 5.80 7.05 -1.94
C LEU A 22 6.50 7.67 -0.72
N SER A 23 6.62 9.00 -0.68
CA SER A 23 7.22 9.72 0.45
C SER A 23 6.31 9.70 1.69
N LEU A 24 6.91 9.82 2.87
CA LEU A 24 6.15 9.93 4.13
C LEU A 24 5.24 11.17 4.16
N GLU A 25 5.69 12.30 3.61
CA GLU A 25 4.88 13.51 3.52
C GLU A 25 3.62 13.27 2.69
N ARG A 26 3.78 12.63 1.52
CA ARG A 26 2.62 12.29 0.69
C ARG A 26 1.74 11.24 1.33
N ALA A 27 2.33 10.26 2.04
CA ALA A 27 1.59 9.27 2.80
C ALA A 27 0.72 9.92 3.89
N ARG A 28 1.22 10.93 4.62
CA ARG A 28 0.40 11.69 5.59
C ARG A 28 -0.82 12.34 4.96
N VAL A 29 -0.67 12.90 3.75
CA VAL A 29 -1.79 13.50 3.00
C VAL A 29 -2.80 12.44 2.52
N LEU A 30 -2.36 11.20 2.32
CA LEU A 30 -3.17 10.09 1.83
C LEU A 30 -3.70 9.17 2.94
N ASP A 31 -3.30 9.39 4.19
CA ASP A 31 -3.71 8.54 5.30
C ASP A 31 -5.24 8.50 5.43
N GLY A 32 -5.77 7.28 5.54
CA GLY A 32 -7.20 7.00 5.56
C GLY A 32 -7.92 7.06 4.22
N LYS A 33 -7.27 7.48 3.12
CA LYS A 33 -7.91 7.61 1.80
C LYS A 33 -7.87 6.32 0.99
N ALA A 34 -8.89 6.14 0.14
CA ALA A 34 -8.88 5.11 -0.89
C ALA A 34 -7.86 5.47 -1.98
N VAL A 35 -7.01 4.50 -2.33
CA VAL A 35 -5.94 4.65 -3.32
C VAL A 35 -5.84 3.39 -4.17
N THR A 36 -5.32 3.56 -5.38
CA THR A 36 -4.80 2.45 -6.19
C THR A 36 -3.29 2.61 -6.23
N VAL A 37 -2.56 1.59 -5.80
CA VAL A 37 -1.10 1.57 -5.79
C VAL A 37 -0.55 0.44 -6.64
N SER A 38 0.64 0.63 -7.19
CA SER A 38 1.45 -0.45 -7.74
C SER A 38 2.70 -0.61 -6.87
N LEU A 39 3.11 -1.84 -6.60
CA LEU A 39 4.34 -2.14 -5.88
C LEU A 39 5.08 -3.31 -6.53
N LEU A 40 6.40 -3.26 -6.50
CA LEU A 40 7.24 -4.43 -6.79
C LEU A 40 7.45 -5.17 -5.45
N VAL A 41 7.09 -6.44 -5.40
CA VAL A 41 7.31 -7.29 -4.23
C VAL A 41 8.81 -7.58 -4.14
N GLN A 42 9.47 -7.09 -3.09
CA GLN A 42 10.93 -7.23 -2.91
C GLN A 42 11.30 -7.81 -1.54
N LYS A 43 10.31 -8.29 -0.81
CA LYS A 43 10.46 -9.08 0.41
C LYS A 43 9.63 -10.35 0.25
N PRO A 44 10.05 -11.50 0.81
CA PRO A 44 9.27 -12.74 0.75
C PRO A 44 7.84 -12.52 1.26
N PRO A 45 6.80 -12.79 0.44
CA PRO A 45 5.43 -12.74 0.89
C PRO A 45 5.18 -13.74 2.02
N TYR A 46 4.37 -13.34 2.99
CA TYR A 46 3.96 -14.24 4.07
C TYR A 46 2.46 -14.12 4.34
N THR A 47 1.90 -15.13 5.00
CA THR A 47 0.50 -15.14 5.39
C THR A 47 0.38 -14.97 6.90
N LEU A 48 -0.43 -14.01 7.33
CA LEU A 48 -0.78 -13.81 8.74
C LEU A 48 -2.28 -13.57 8.85
N LEU A 49 -2.94 -14.28 9.77
CA LEU A 49 -4.39 -14.18 10.03
C LEU A 49 -5.26 -14.27 8.75
N GLY A 50 -4.85 -15.13 7.80
CA GLY A 50 -5.58 -15.35 6.55
C GLY A 50 -5.47 -14.22 5.52
N ARG A 51 -4.55 -13.28 5.73
CA ARG A 51 -4.17 -12.23 4.77
C ARG A 51 -2.76 -12.48 4.25
N THR A 52 -2.48 -11.98 3.05
CA THR A 52 -1.13 -12.04 2.47
C THR A 52 -0.47 -10.69 2.62
N MET A 53 0.73 -10.66 3.17
CA MET A 53 1.52 -9.46 3.36
C MET A 53 2.61 -9.42 2.29
N VAL A 54 2.74 -8.28 1.63
CA VAL A 54 3.77 -8.02 0.63
C VAL A 54 4.45 -6.69 0.93
N GLY A 55 5.76 -6.61 0.70
CA GLY A 55 6.56 -5.43 0.99
C GLY A 55 7.43 -5.01 -0.19
N THR A 56 7.74 -3.72 -0.25
CA THR A 56 8.76 -3.18 -1.17
C THR A 56 10.14 -3.26 -0.54
N ALA A 57 11.17 -2.89 -1.30
CA ALA A 57 12.49 -2.66 -0.73
C ALA A 57 12.43 -1.56 0.34
N ASP A 58 13.34 -1.66 1.30
CA ASP A 58 13.53 -0.64 2.32
C ASP A 58 14.12 0.63 1.73
N ARG A 59 13.83 1.74 2.40
CA ARG A 59 14.33 3.07 2.06
C ARG A 59 14.94 3.71 3.29
N ASP A 60 15.93 4.56 3.05
CA ASP A 60 16.62 5.33 4.09
C ASP A 60 15.78 6.53 4.59
N ASP A 61 14.47 6.33 4.79
CA ASP A 61 13.55 7.33 5.34
C ASP A 61 12.84 6.85 6.61
N GLY A 62 13.28 5.71 7.16
CA GLY A 62 12.77 5.15 8.41
C GLY A 62 11.33 4.65 8.31
N ALA A 63 10.84 4.41 7.09
CA ALA A 63 9.51 3.87 6.85
C ALA A 63 9.50 2.57 6.05
N GLU A 64 8.73 1.60 6.53
CA GLU A 64 8.40 0.40 5.77
C GLU A 64 7.21 0.66 4.86
N ARG A 65 7.17 -0.02 3.71
CA ARG A 65 6.11 0.11 2.70
C ARG A 65 5.63 -1.26 2.28
N GLY A 66 4.32 -1.45 2.32
CA GLY A 66 3.73 -2.74 1.96
C GLY A 66 2.22 -2.70 1.80
N ALA A 67 1.68 -3.85 1.41
CA ALA A 67 0.25 -4.05 1.27
C ALA A 67 -0.19 -5.32 2.01
N VAL A 68 -1.42 -5.25 2.56
CA VAL A 68 -2.14 -6.38 3.13
C VAL A 68 -3.22 -6.76 2.14
N LEU A 69 -3.04 -7.90 1.49
CA LEU A 69 -3.95 -8.44 0.48
C LEU A 69 -5.02 -9.32 1.13
N LEU A 70 -6.19 -9.34 0.51
CA LEU A 70 -7.33 -10.15 0.91
C LEU A 70 -7.04 -11.63 0.62
N GLY A 71 -7.17 -12.45 1.65
CA GLY A 71 -7.05 -13.89 1.52
C GLY A 71 -5.60 -14.37 1.45
N ARG A 72 -5.45 -15.69 1.28
CA ARG A 72 -4.16 -16.33 1.03
C ARG A 72 -3.89 -16.27 -0.48
N ARG A 73 -2.76 -15.69 -0.86
CA ARG A 73 -2.35 -15.47 -2.24
C ARG A 73 -1.00 -16.18 -2.51
N PRO A 74 -0.99 -17.52 -2.57
CA PRO A 74 0.23 -18.30 -2.83
C PRO A 74 0.78 -18.08 -4.26
N ASP A 75 -0.01 -17.43 -5.12
CA ASP A 75 0.35 -16.99 -6.46
C ASP A 75 1.34 -15.82 -6.45
N VAL A 76 1.33 -14.98 -5.41
CA VAL A 76 2.17 -13.77 -5.34
C VAL A 76 3.58 -14.12 -4.94
N ARG A 77 4.56 -13.65 -5.72
CA ARG A 77 5.99 -13.95 -5.52
C ARG A 77 6.85 -12.71 -5.41
N GLU A 78 8.02 -12.86 -4.81
CA GLU A 78 9.08 -11.85 -4.88
C GLU A 78 9.50 -11.63 -6.35
N GLY A 79 9.76 -10.37 -6.72
CA GLY A 79 10.02 -9.92 -8.08
C GLY A 79 8.77 -9.61 -8.90
N GLU A 80 7.57 -9.91 -8.40
CA GLU A 80 6.32 -9.61 -9.09
C GLU A 80 5.85 -8.17 -8.85
N ARG A 81 5.29 -7.54 -9.88
CA ARG A 81 4.59 -6.26 -9.73
C ARG A 81 3.11 -6.50 -9.52
N VAL A 82 2.60 -6.05 -8.37
CA VAL A 82 1.17 -6.15 -8.03
C VAL A 82 0.53 -4.76 -7.99
N THR A 83 -0.73 -4.68 -8.40
CA THR A 83 -1.56 -3.48 -8.29
C THR A 83 -2.66 -3.74 -7.27
N VAL A 84 -2.77 -2.87 -6.27
CA VAL A 84 -3.67 -3.04 -5.14
C VAL A 84 -4.56 -1.81 -5.03
N ARG A 85 -5.87 -2.02 -4.99
CA ARG A 85 -6.85 -1.00 -4.62
C ARG A 85 -7.22 -1.19 -3.16
N GLY A 86 -7.15 -0.13 -2.37
CA GLY A 86 -7.33 -0.25 -0.94
C GLY A 86 -7.30 1.08 -0.22
N ARG A 87 -7.22 1.03 1.10
CA ARG A 87 -7.06 2.21 1.94
C ARG A 87 -5.61 2.33 2.40
N LEU A 88 -5.03 3.51 2.22
CA LEU A 88 -3.70 3.80 2.76
C LEU A 88 -3.81 4.09 4.27
N ARG A 89 -2.89 3.50 5.03
CA ARG A 89 -2.70 3.71 6.47
C ARG A 89 -1.28 4.12 6.73
N LEU A 90 -1.09 5.21 7.46
CA LEU A 90 0.21 5.59 8.01
C LEU A 90 0.24 5.25 9.49
N LEU A 91 1.02 4.24 9.85
CA LEU A 91 1.09 3.72 11.21
C LEU A 91 2.42 4.11 11.85
N ARG A 92 2.39 4.54 13.12
CA ARG A 92 3.60 4.70 13.93
C ARG A 92 3.71 3.51 14.87
N HIS A 93 4.78 2.74 14.73
CA HIS A 93 5.12 1.69 15.68
C HIS A 93 5.97 2.25 16.79
N ALA A 94 5.61 1.95 18.02
CA ALA A 94 6.41 2.23 19.20
C ALA A 94 7.70 1.38 19.16
N PRO A 95 8.78 1.80 19.84
CA PRO A 95 9.93 0.90 20.00
C PRO A 95 9.52 -0.34 20.79
N ASP A 96 10.11 -1.49 20.47
CA ASP A 96 9.80 -2.77 21.11
C ASP A 96 11.04 -3.66 21.21
N THR A 97 10.93 -4.80 21.90
CA THR A 97 11.95 -5.84 21.95
C THR A 97 11.41 -7.11 21.31
N VAL A 98 12.01 -7.52 20.20
CA VAL A 98 11.63 -8.75 19.48
C VAL A 98 12.75 -9.76 19.62
N ASN A 99 12.46 -10.91 20.23
CA ASN A 99 13.44 -11.98 20.48
C ASN A 99 14.72 -11.50 21.18
N GLY A 100 14.60 -10.55 22.11
CA GLY A 100 15.73 -9.96 22.85
C GLY A 100 16.50 -8.87 22.11
N ALA A 101 16.16 -8.56 20.85
CA ALA A 101 16.73 -7.46 20.10
C ALA A 101 15.85 -6.21 20.21
N ALA A 102 16.47 -5.05 20.44
CA ALA A 102 15.77 -3.78 20.44
C ALA A 102 15.41 -3.36 19.02
N VAL A 103 14.12 -3.08 18.80
CA VAL A 103 13.58 -2.54 17.55
C VAL A 103 13.20 -1.07 17.82
N PRO A 104 13.85 -0.10 17.16
CA PRO A 104 13.51 1.30 17.34
C PRO A 104 12.11 1.58 16.77
N SER A 105 11.48 2.67 17.17
CA SER A 105 10.22 3.10 16.55
C SER A 105 10.38 3.35 15.05
N TRP A 106 9.39 3.00 14.24
CA TRP A 106 9.40 3.24 12.80
C TRP A 106 8.02 3.61 12.27
N TRP A 107 7.97 4.18 11.07
CA TRP A 107 6.73 4.40 10.35
C TRP A 107 6.43 3.23 9.42
N GLU A 108 5.16 2.93 9.21
CA GLU A 108 4.72 2.00 8.18
C GLU A 108 3.69 2.68 7.28
N VAL A 109 3.94 2.64 5.97
CA VAL A 109 2.99 3.02 4.93
C VAL A 109 2.36 1.74 4.39
N ARG A 110 1.15 1.44 4.86
CA ARG A 110 0.43 0.21 4.54
C ARG A 110 -0.76 0.49 3.65
N VAL A 111 -0.94 -0.28 2.60
CA VAL A 111 -2.22 -0.32 1.86
C VAL A 111 -2.99 -1.58 2.23
N GLU A 112 -4.17 -1.41 2.80
CA GLU A 112 -5.07 -2.51 3.12
C GLU A 112 -6.02 -2.71 1.94
N GLU A 113 -5.90 -3.82 1.23
CA GLU A 113 -6.76 -4.14 0.09
C GLU A 113 -8.22 -4.19 0.54
N SER A 114 -9.08 -3.47 -0.17
CA SER A 114 -10.52 -3.47 0.03
C SER A 114 -11.22 -4.01 -1.20
N ARG A 115 -12.39 -4.63 -1.02
CA ARG A 115 -13.23 -5.11 -2.14
C ARG A 115 -14.01 -3.97 -2.81
N ASP A 116 -13.61 -2.71 -2.64
CA ASP A 116 -14.45 -1.58 -2.99
C ASP A 116 -14.92 -1.68 -4.45
N ARG A 117 -16.23 -1.94 -4.56
CA ARG A 117 -17.04 -1.97 -5.79
C ARG A 117 -17.19 -0.54 -6.30
#